data_AF-A0A950Y8X3-F1
#
_entry.id   AF-A0A950Y8X3-F1
#
_cell.length_a   1.000
_cell.length_b   1.000
_cell.length_c   1.000
_cell.angle_alpha   90.00
_cell.angle_beta   90.00
_cell.angle_gamma   90.00
#
_symmetry.space_group_name_H-M   'P 1'
#
loop_
_entity.id
_entity.type
_entity.pdbx_description
1 polymer ?
#
loop_
_entity_poly.entity_id
_entity_poly.type
_entity_poly.pdbx_seq_one_letter_code
_entity_poly.pdbx_strand_id
1 'polypeptide(L)'
;MPSNRRCTFCRQSETAVGKLISSPSDHPRAYICYECVAICNSIIAEDAKDRLNLNFIPHPLAVPFFTALQEWLYREDHGEDGSAALNEVRSFARSILRNASRQNSGGGESPCHTSR
;
A
#
# COMPACT_ATOMS: atom_id res chain seq x y z
N MET A 1 0.41 44.33 0.48
CA MET A 1 1.69 43.59 0.55
C MET A 1 1.39 42.13 0.22
N PRO A 2 1.88 41.57 -0.90
CA PRO A 2 1.61 40.17 -1.22
C PRO A 2 2.24 39.26 -0.17
N SER A 3 1.48 38.29 0.32
CA SER A 3 1.94 37.30 1.30
C SER A 3 3.07 36.46 0.70
N ASN A 4 4.27 36.53 1.29
CA ASN A 4 5.44 35.73 0.90
C ASN A 4 5.34 34.30 1.48
N ARG A 5 4.18 33.66 1.32
CA ARG A 5 3.96 32.27 1.76
C ARG A 5 4.27 31.34 0.59
N ARG A 6 5.04 30.29 0.86
CA ARG A 6 5.47 29.31 -0.13
C ARG A 6 5.18 27.91 0.37
N CYS A 7 4.77 27.03 -0.55
CA CYS A 7 4.66 25.62 -0.25
C CYS A 7 6.03 25.09 0.17
N THR A 8 6.11 24.37 1.29
CA THR A 8 7.38 23.80 1.79
C THR A 8 7.88 22.67 0.86
N PHE A 9 7.00 22.05 0.07
CA PHE A 9 7.31 20.92 -0.80
C PHE A 9 7.77 21.36 -2.20
N CYS A 10 6.91 22.06 -2.95
CA CYS A 10 7.23 22.50 -4.32
C CYS A 10 7.91 23.89 -4.39
N ARG A 11 8.00 24.62 -3.27
CA ARG A 11 8.59 25.97 -3.14
C ARG A 11 7.91 27.09 -3.94
N GLN A 12 6.79 26.81 -4.61
CA GLN A 12 6.01 27.84 -5.30
C GLN A 12 5.28 28.76 -4.31
N SER A 13 5.07 30.02 -4.71
CA SER A 13 4.35 31.01 -3.90
C SER A 13 2.84 30.79 -3.91
N GLU A 14 2.16 31.30 -2.89
CA GLU A 14 0.69 31.29 -2.77
C GLU A 14 -0.01 31.81 -4.03
N THR A 15 0.56 32.82 -4.68
CA THR A 15 0.05 33.37 -5.95
C THR A 15 0.15 32.40 -7.13
N ALA A 16 1.13 31.49 -7.15
CA ALA A 16 1.32 30.53 -8.23
C ALA A 16 0.43 29.28 -8.04
N VAL A 17 0.23 28.84 -6.80
CA VAL A 17 -0.56 27.64 -6.47
C VAL A 17 -2.02 27.94 -6.12
N GLY A 18 -2.40 29.22 -6.07
CA GLY A 18 -3.72 29.72 -5.72
C GLY A 18 -4.07 29.65 -4.23
N LYS A 19 -3.83 28.52 -3.58
CA LYS A 19 -4.14 28.32 -2.16
C LYS A 19 -3.13 27.42 -1.44
N LEU A 20 -2.78 27.81 -0.22
CA LEU A 20 -1.95 27.04 0.70
C LEU A 20 -2.73 26.66 1.95
N ILE A 21 -2.45 25.46 2.45
CA ILE A 21 -2.93 24.93 3.73
C ILE A 21 -1.79 25.10 4.72
N SER A 22 -2.04 25.78 5.84
CA SER A 22 -1.05 25.97 6.91
C SER A 22 -1.21 24.93 8.00
N SER A 23 -0.09 24.44 8.53
CA SER A 23 -0.11 23.68 9.79
C SER A 23 -0.64 24.57 10.94
N PRO A 24 -1.49 24.03 11.83
CA PRO A 24 -1.97 24.75 13.00
C PRO A 24 -0.88 25.03 14.04
N SER A 25 0.28 24.36 13.97
CA SER A 25 1.41 24.61 14.86
C SER A 25 2.07 25.96 14.56
N ASP A 26 2.35 26.74 15.60
CA ASP A 26 2.85 28.10 15.42
C ASP A 26 4.30 28.16 14.91
N HIS A 27 5.17 27.19 15.24
CA HIS A 27 6.58 27.21 14.80
C HIS A 27 7.23 25.82 14.62
N PRO A 28 7.97 25.57 13.51
CA PRO A 28 7.98 26.35 12.26
C PRO A 28 6.67 26.14 11.48
N ARG A 29 6.07 27.24 11.01
CA ARG A 29 4.81 27.23 10.26
C ARG A 29 5.01 26.60 8.88
N ALA A 30 4.57 25.35 8.72
CA ALA A 30 4.63 24.63 7.44
C ALA A 30 3.43 24.98 6.56
N TYR A 31 3.64 24.95 5.23
CA TYR A 31 2.59 25.17 4.22
C TYR A 31 2.63 24.09 3.14
N ILE A 32 1.46 23.67 2.67
CA ILE A 32 1.31 22.71 1.56
C ILE A 32 0.25 23.19 0.57
N CYS A 33 0.46 23.00 -0.74
CA CYS A 33 -0.54 23.29 -1.77
C CYS A 33 -1.37 22.04 -2.12
N TYR A 34 -2.49 22.24 -2.83
CA TYR A 34 -3.38 21.14 -3.22
C TYR A 34 -2.75 20.12 -4.18
N GLU A 35 -1.88 20.58 -5.09
CA GLU A 35 -1.15 19.68 -5.99
C GLU A 35 -0.22 18.75 -5.20
N CYS A 36 0.53 19.30 -4.24
CA CYS A 36 1.37 18.47 -3.37
C CYS A 36 0.53 17.53 -2.49
N VAL A 37 -0.65 17.94 -2.01
CA VAL A 37 -1.57 17.02 -1.30
C VAL A 37 -2.02 15.88 -2.22
N ALA A 38 -2.37 16.16 -3.47
CA ALA A 38 -2.77 15.13 -4.42
C ALA A 38 -1.64 14.12 -4.70
N ILE A 39 -0.41 14.62 -4.89
CA ILE A 39 0.78 13.78 -5.07
C ILE A 39 1.03 12.93 -3.82
N CYS A 40 1.03 13.52 -2.62
CA CYS A 40 1.21 12.78 -1.37
C CYS A 40 0.13 11.71 -1.19
N ASN A 41 -1.14 12.02 -1.49
CA ASN A 41 -2.22 11.04 -1.42
C ASN A 41 -2.04 9.89 -2.41
N SER A 42 -1.51 10.16 -3.61
CA SER A 42 -1.18 9.12 -4.58
C SER A 42 -0.09 8.19 -4.06
N ILE A 43 0.99 8.76 -3.49
CA ILE A 43 2.10 7.98 -2.93
C ILE A 43 1.62 7.12 -1.75
N ILE A 44 0.83 7.69 -0.83
CA ILE A 44 0.27 6.95 0.31
C ILE A 44 -0.68 5.83 -0.16
N ALA A 45 -1.49 6.10 -1.19
CA ALA A 45 -2.40 5.11 -1.76
C ALA A 45 -1.65 3.99 -2.50
N GLU A 46 -0.52 4.28 -3.13
CA GLU A 46 0.37 3.30 -3.75
C GLU A 46 1.04 2.41 -2.69
N ASP A 47 1.62 3.00 -1.63
CA ASP A 47 2.16 2.27 -0.48
C ASP A 47 1.12 1.37 0.19
N ALA A 48 -0.13 1.86 0.32
CA ALA A 48 -1.22 1.07 0.88
C ALA A 48 -1.60 -0.11 -0.02
N LYS A 49 -1.56 0.05 -1.35
CA LYS A 49 -1.77 -1.05 -2.30
C LYS A 49 -0.67 -2.08 -2.24
N ASP A 50 0.58 -1.67 -2.05
CA ASP A 50 1.69 -2.63 -1.88
C ASP A 50 1.58 -3.42 -0.57
N ARG A 51 1.11 -2.80 0.51
CA ARG A 51 0.83 -3.49 1.78
C ARG A 51 -0.43 -4.37 1.74
N LEU A 52 -1.36 -4.09 0.83
CA LEU A 52 -2.60 -4.84 0.61
C LEU A 52 -2.61 -5.56 -0.75
N ASN A 53 -1.45 -5.87 -1.32
CA ASN A 53 -1.35 -6.55 -2.61
C ASN A 53 -1.74 -8.05 -2.51
N LEU A 54 -2.86 -8.34 -1.84
CA LEU A 54 -3.61 -9.58 -1.88
C LEU A 54 -3.99 -9.97 -3.31
N ASN A 55 -3.99 -9.00 -4.24
CA ASN A 55 -4.26 -9.20 -5.66
C ASN A 55 -3.10 -9.88 -6.41
N PHE A 56 -1.91 -9.94 -5.81
CA PHE A 56 -0.80 -10.69 -6.36
C PHE A 56 -0.09 -11.39 -5.22
N ILE A 57 -0.56 -12.60 -4.90
CA ILE A 57 0.25 -13.55 -4.15
C ILE A 57 1.11 -14.28 -5.20
N PRO A 58 2.37 -13.89 -5.48
CA PRO A 58 3.26 -14.65 -6.35
C PRO A 58 3.71 -15.92 -5.62
N HIS A 59 2.77 -16.84 -5.43
CA HIS A 59 2.96 -18.10 -4.75
C HIS A 59 2.48 -19.22 -5.65
N PRO A 60 3.21 -20.35 -5.77
CA PRO A 60 2.78 -21.51 -6.57
C PRO A 60 1.44 -22.12 -6.11
N LEU A 61 0.89 -21.65 -4.99
CA LEU A 61 -0.38 -22.11 -4.42
C LEU A 61 -1.50 -21.07 -4.61
N ALA A 62 -1.26 -19.95 -5.32
CA ALA A 62 -2.29 -18.94 -5.54
C ALA A 62 -3.46 -19.50 -6.35
N VAL A 63 -3.18 -20.18 -7.47
CA VAL A 63 -4.21 -20.82 -8.31
C VAL A 63 -5.06 -21.82 -7.50
N PRO A 64 -4.47 -22.85 -6.84
CA PRO A 64 -5.29 -23.80 -6.08
C PRO A 64 -5.99 -23.17 -4.86
N PHE A 65 -5.42 -22.12 -4.25
CA PHE A 65 -6.10 -21.36 -3.20
C PHE A 65 -7.39 -20.70 -3.70
N PHE A 66 -7.35 -19.99 -4.82
CA PHE A 66 -8.53 -19.31 -5.37
C PHE A 66 -9.57 -20.32 -5.88
N THR A 67 -9.15 -21.46 -6.42
CA THR A 67 -10.08 -22.54 -6.80
C THR A 67 -10.83 -23.08 -5.58
N ALA A 68 -10.14 -23.41 -4.50
CA ALA A 68 -10.77 -23.89 -3.27
C ALA A 68 -11.68 -22.81 -2.63
N LEU A 69 -11.28 -21.54 -2.72
CA LEU A 69 -12.09 -20.41 -2.24
C LEU A 69 -13.40 -20.28 -3.03
N GLN A 70 -13.32 -20.37 -4.36
CA GLN A 70 -14.50 -20.30 -5.23
C GLN A 70 -15.46 -21.47 -4.97
N GLU A 71 -14.94 -22.68 -4.77
CA GLU A 71 -15.76 -23.84 -4.44
C GLU A 71 -16.46 -23.68 -3.08
N TRP A 72 -15.72 -23.23 -2.07
CA TRP A 72 -16.30 -22.98 -0.75
C TRP A 72 -17.42 -21.92 -0.81
N LEU A 73 -17.19 -20.80 -1.48
CA LEU A 73 -18.21 -19.74 -1.65
C LEU A 73 -19.44 -20.24 -2.41
N TYR A 74 -19.24 -21.02 -3.47
CA TYR A 74 -20.34 -21.63 -4.22
C TYR A 74 -21.20 -22.51 -3.32
N ARG A 75 -20.58 -23.39 -2.53
CA ARG A 75 -21.31 -24.31 -1.62
C ARG A 75 -22.03 -23.55 -0.51
N GLU A 76 -21.41 -22.52 0.04
CA GLU A 76 -22.01 -21.69 1.10
C GLU A 76 -23.26 -20.96 0.60
N ASP A 77 -23.22 -20.40 -0.61
CA ASP A 77 -24.37 -19.72 -1.24
C ASP A 77 -25.56 -20.67 -1.48
N HIS A 78 -25.27 -21.95 -1.73
CA HIS A 78 -26.28 -22.99 -1.96
C HIS A 78 -26.71 -23.71 -0.67
N GLY A 79 -26.16 -23.33 0.50
CA GLY A 79 -26.45 -23.98 1.78
C GLY A 79 -25.94 -25.42 1.88
N GLU A 80 -24.95 -25.80 1.08
CA GLU A 80 -24.31 -27.12 1.11
C GLU A 80 -23.17 -27.18 2.14
N ASP A 81 -22.71 -28.40 2.46
CA ASP A 81 -21.52 -28.58 3.30
C ASP A 81 -20.24 -28.15 2.54
N GLY A 82 -19.75 -26.96 2.87
CA GLY A 82 -18.48 -26.42 2.37
C GLY A 82 -17.26 -26.79 3.21
N SER A 83 -17.38 -27.65 4.24
CA SER A 83 -16.30 -27.88 5.22
C SER A 83 -15.01 -28.42 4.61
N ALA A 84 -15.11 -29.29 3.58
CA ALA A 84 -13.95 -29.81 2.86
C ALA A 84 -13.20 -28.71 2.10
N ALA A 85 -13.90 -27.94 1.26
CA ALA A 85 -13.32 -26.81 0.52
C ALA A 85 -12.74 -25.76 1.48
N LEU A 86 -13.42 -25.48 2.60
CA LEU A 86 -12.93 -24.57 3.64
C LEU A 86 -11.63 -25.07 4.29
N ASN A 87 -11.50 -26.38 4.51
CA ASN A 87 -10.27 -26.96 5.03
C ASN A 87 -9.10 -26.82 4.05
N GLU A 88 -9.34 -26.93 2.75
CA GLU A 88 -8.35 -26.66 1.72
C GLU A 88 -7.92 -25.20 1.69
N VAL A 89 -8.87 -24.26 1.68
CA VAL A 89 -8.59 -22.81 1.78
C VAL A 89 -7.69 -22.52 2.99
N ARG A 90 -8.01 -23.09 4.16
CA ARG A 90 -7.22 -22.94 5.38
C ARG A 90 -5.81 -23.54 5.23
N SER A 91 -5.68 -24.69 4.58
CA SER A 91 -4.40 -25.35 4.32
C SER A 91 -3.49 -24.49 3.45
N PHE A 92 -4.03 -23.98 2.34
CA PHE A 92 -3.32 -23.10 1.42
C PHE A 92 -2.95 -21.77 2.08
N ALA A 93 -3.87 -21.14 2.82
CA ALA A 93 -3.60 -19.90 3.56
C ALA A 93 -2.44 -20.06 4.55
N ARG A 94 -2.42 -21.14 5.33
CA ARG A 94 -1.29 -21.43 6.25
C ARG A 94 0.04 -21.59 5.53
N SER A 95 0.05 -22.21 4.35
CA SER A 95 1.27 -22.39 3.55
C SER A 95 1.75 -21.09 2.93
N ILE A 96 0.84 -20.27 2.40
CA ILE A 96 1.17 -18.94 1.85
C ILE A 96 1.73 -18.02 2.95
N LEU A 97 1.09 -17.96 4.11
CA LEU A 97 1.52 -17.13 5.23
C LEU A 97 2.90 -17.53 5.77
N ARG A 98 3.22 -18.83 5.82
CA ARG A 98 4.56 -19.31 6.21
C ARG A 98 5.65 -18.89 5.22
N ASN A 99 5.34 -18.84 3.91
CA ASN A 99 6.30 -18.45 2.89
C ASN A 99 6.49 -16.93 2.79
N ALA A 100 5.46 -16.13 3.10
CA ALA A 100 5.57 -14.66 3.16
C ALA A 100 6.63 -14.21 4.19
N SER A 101 6.81 -14.94 5.29
CA SER A 101 7.85 -14.67 6.27
C SER A 101 9.28 -14.87 5.74
N ARG A 102 9.49 -15.72 4.73
CA ARG A 102 10.82 -15.97 4.12
C ARG A 102 11.23 -14.89 3.12
N GLN A 103 10.27 -14.34 2.38
CA GLN A 103 10.53 -13.32 1.36
C GLN A 103 10.91 -11.96 1.97
N ASN A 104 10.49 -11.70 3.22
CA ASN A 104 10.84 -10.49 3.96
C ASN A 104 12.29 -10.48 4.51
N SER A 105 13.08 -11.53 4.29
CA SER A 105 14.46 -11.66 4.79
C SER A 105 15.54 -11.43 3.74
N GLY A 106 15.18 -11.06 2.49
CA GLY A 106 16.11 -10.97 1.36
C GLY A 106 16.37 -9.56 0.79
N GLY A 107 16.00 -8.48 1.50
CA GLY A 107 16.12 -7.11 1.01
C GLY A 107 17.06 -6.26 1.87
N GLY A 108 18.38 -6.45 1.74
CA GLY A 108 19.31 -5.66 2.54
C GLY A 108 20.79 -5.79 2.18
N GLU A 109 21.17 -5.71 0.91
CA GLU A 109 22.57 -5.43 0.52
C GLU A 109 22.58 -4.58 -0.75
N SER A 110 22.58 -3.25 -0.57
CA SER A 110 23.04 -2.31 -1.60
C SER A 110 24.55 -2.10 -1.42
N PRO A 111 25.39 -2.33 -2.44
CA PRO A 111 26.80 -1.96 -2.38
C PRO A 111 26.91 -0.43 -2.52
N CYS A 112 27.35 0.24 -1.47
CA CYS A 112 27.85 1.60 -1.58
C CYS A 112 29.14 1.57 -2.41
N HIS A 113 29.05 1.86 -3.70
CA HIS A 113 30.19 2.24 -4.52
C HIS A 113 30.66 3.64 -4.09
N THR A 114 31.62 3.71 -3.18
CA THR A 114 32.39 4.94 -2.94
C THR A 114 33.46 5.04 -4.02
N SER A 115 33.16 5.76 -5.10
CA SER A 115 34.17 6.20 -6.06
C SER A 115 34.69 7.58 -5.67
N ARG A 116 35.93 7.56 -5.17
CA ARG A 116 37.03 8.52 -5.34
C ARG A 116 36.86 9.98 -4.93
#